data_AF-A0A7V6KVQ4-F1
#
_entry.id   AF-A0A7V6KVQ4-F1
#
_cell.length_a   1.000
_cell.length_b   1.000
_cell.length_c   1.000
_cell.angle_alpha   90.00
_cell.angle_beta   90.00
_cell.angle_gamma   90.00
#
_symmetry.space_group_name_H-M   'P 1'
#
loop_
_entity.id
_entity.type
_entity.pdbx_description
1 polymer ?
#
loop_
_entity_poly.entity_id
_entity_poly.type
_entity_poly.pdbx_seq_one_letter_code
_entity_poly.pdbx_strand_id
1 'polypeptide(L)'
;NAFLWVNRTIEALQEQRKTHADYFFMGIKATIIHDNVNELGNMLDYANKRNMFFIISSVIIAQKRFRNIRWKDRLMLKEEDMEVIRKFYQNKAMEFDFYYRKIFDSMVSGEKKWICTALYNYLFIDYDRKVYPCPIQDDCVGDLTNNSISEILNSQKAAEIRKKVGNYPICRQCTEPGTVRYSQILEGEGFLDFIRTSGPENLQETVFNKGLHKLLLI
;
A
#
# COMPACT_ATOMS: atom_id res chain seq x y z
N ASN A 1 -12.71 9.26 -24.83
CA ASN A 1 -13.64 9.50 -23.72
C ASN A 1 -13.57 8.36 -22.69
N ALA A 2 -12.41 8.13 -22.04
CA ALA A 2 -12.23 7.02 -21.09
C ALA A 2 -12.80 7.31 -19.69
N PHE A 3 -12.69 8.56 -19.24
CA PHE A 3 -13.20 9.00 -17.95
C PHE A 3 -14.71 8.79 -17.80
N LEU A 4 -15.50 9.08 -18.84
CA LEU A 4 -16.96 8.89 -18.79
C LEU A 4 -17.34 7.41 -18.61
N TRP A 5 -16.62 6.48 -19.24
CA TRP A 5 -16.86 5.05 -19.04
C TRP A 5 -16.52 4.61 -17.63
N VAL A 6 -15.36 5.05 -17.11
CA VAL A 6 -14.96 4.75 -15.72
C VAL A 6 -15.98 5.33 -14.74
N ASN A 7 -16.43 6.57 -14.94
CA ASN A 7 -17.40 7.20 -14.06
C ASN A 7 -18.76 6.47 -14.12
N ARG A 8 -19.23 6.05 -15.30
CA ARG A 8 -20.44 5.23 -15.45
C ARG A 8 -20.32 3.89 -14.71
N THR A 9 -19.15 3.24 -14.79
CA THR A 9 -18.90 2.00 -14.03
C THR A 9 -18.95 2.26 -12.53
N ILE A 10 -18.31 3.33 -12.05
CA ILE A 10 -18.34 3.70 -10.63
C ILE A 10 -19.78 3.98 -10.17
N GLU A 11 -20.57 4.71 -10.96
CA GLU A 11 -21.98 4.98 -10.65
C GLU A 11 -22.82 3.70 -10.57
N ALA A 12 -22.65 2.78 -11.53
CA ALA A 12 -23.33 1.51 -11.51
C ALA A 12 -22.95 0.66 -10.28
N LEU A 13 -21.67 0.62 -9.91
CA LEU A 13 -21.21 -0.10 -8.73
C LEU A 13 -21.70 0.54 -7.42
N GLN A 14 -21.78 1.87 -7.37
CA GLN A 14 -22.35 2.60 -6.23
C GLN A 14 -23.83 2.29 -6.06
N GLU A 15 -24.58 2.10 -7.14
CA GLU A 15 -25.97 1.66 -7.06
C GLU A 15 -26.07 0.26 -6.42
N GLN A 16 -25.23 -0.68 -6.86
CA GLN A 16 -25.19 -2.03 -6.27
C GLN A 16 -24.80 -2.00 -4.79
N ARG A 17 -23.90 -1.08 -4.40
CA ARG A 17 -23.46 -0.93 -3.01
C ARG A 17 -24.59 -0.53 -2.06
N LYS A 18 -25.63 0.19 -2.51
CA LYS A 18 -26.74 0.62 -1.63
C LYS A 18 -27.42 -0.55 -0.91
N THR A 19 -27.45 -1.72 -1.53
CA THR A 19 -28.07 -2.93 -0.96
C THR A 19 -27.06 -3.94 -0.41
N HIS A 20 -25.75 -3.66 -0.52
CA HIS A 20 -24.65 -4.59 -0.18
C HIS A 20 -23.53 -3.89 0.63
N ALA A 21 -23.85 -2.79 1.32
CA ALA A 21 -22.86 -1.87 1.87
C ALA A 21 -21.91 -2.50 2.91
N ASP A 22 -22.37 -3.54 3.61
CA ASP A 22 -21.63 -4.18 4.71
C ASP A 22 -20.46 -5.06 4.25
N TYR A 23 -20.47 -5.51 2.99
CA TYR A 23 -19.45 -6.40 2.44
C TYR A 23 -18.89 -5.93 1.09
N PHE A 24 -19.50 -4.93 0.46
CA PHE A 24 -19.03 -4.37 -0.80
C PHE A 24 -18.39 -2.99 -0.60
N PHE A 25 -17.06 -2.99 -0.44
CA PHE A 25 -16.26 -1.78 -0.27
C PHE A 25 -15.72 -1.29 -1.61
N MET A 26 -15.84 0.02 -1.84
CA MET A 26 -15.32 0.67 -3.03
C MET A 26 -14.26 1.70 -2.67
N GLY A 27 -13.23 1.78 -3.49
CA GLY A 27 -12.14 2.72 -3.29
C GLY A 27 -11.40 3.08 -4.57
N ILE A 28 -10.67 4.19 -4.51
CA ILE A 28 -9.75 4.63 -5.55
C ILE A 28 -8.34 4.38 -5.04
N LYS A 29 -7.52 3.70 -5.84
CA LYS A 29 -6.06 3.63 -5.64
C LYS A 29 -5.39 4.44 -6.74
N ALA A 30 -4.60 5.44 -6.36
CA ALA A 30 -3.84 6.26 -7.28
C ALA A 30 -2.34 6.06 -7.09
N THR A 31 -1.63 5.81 -8.18
CA THR A 31 -0.17 5.94 -8.23
C THR A 31 0.18 7.38 -8.61
N ILE A 32 0.90 8.05 -7.72
CA ILE A 32 1.25 9.45 -7.87
C ILE A 32 2.60 9.56 -8.55
N ILE A 33 2.60 10.36 -9.61
CA ILE A 33 3.70 10.69 -10.50
C ILE A 33 3.71 12.20 -10.71
N HIS A 34 4.79 12.71 -11.30
CA HIS A 34 4.90 14.13 -11.67
C HIS A 34 3.66 14.64 -12.44
N ASP A 35 3.17 13.87 -13.42
CA ASP A 35 2.04 14.27 -14.28
C ASP A 35 0.69 14.42 -13.55
N ASN A 36 0.50 13.86 -12.34
CA ASN A 36 -0.80 13.83 -11.67
C ASN A 36 -0.79 14.30 -10.20
N VAL A 37 0.36 14.71 -9.65
CA VAL A 37 0.45 15.11 -8.24
C VAL A 37 -0.47 16.26 -7.88
N ASN A 38 -0.71 17.20 -8.82
CA ASN A 38 -1.58 18.35 -8.63
C ASN A 38 -3.08 17.97 -8.56
N GLU A 39 -3.44 16.74 -8.93
CA GLU A 39 -4.83 16.25 -8.91
C GLU A 39 -5.21 15.56 -7.58
N LEU A 40 -4.27 15.44 -6.62
CA LEU A 40 -4.48 14.74 -5.35
C LEU A 40 -5.73 15.21 -4.61
N GLY A 41 -5.95 16.53 -4.54
CA GLY A 41 -7.15 17.11 -3.92
C GLY A 41 -8.43 16.71 -4.66
N ASN A 42 -8.44 16.82 -6.00
CA ASN A 42 -9.58 16.46 -6.82
C ASN A 42 -9.93 14.96 -6.70
N MET A 43 -8.92 14.09 -6.63
CA MET A 43 -9.11 12.65 -6.42
C MET A 43 -9.71 12.35 -5.04
N LEU A 44 -9.21 12.99 -3.98
CA LEU A 44 -9.75 12.85 -2.63
C LEU A 44 -11.19 13.34 -2.55
N ASP A 45 -11.49 14.51 -3.11
CA ASP A 45 -12.84 15.05 -3.15
C ASP A 45 -13.81 14.15 -3.93
N TYR A 46 -13.35 13.59 -5.05
CA TYR A 46 -14.15 12.65 -5.83
C TYR A 46 -14.47 11.38 -5.03
N ALA A 47 -13.50 10.86 -4.26
CA ALA A 47 -13.68 9.71 -3.38
C ALA A 47 -14.63 10.01 -2.21
N ASN A 48 -14.42 11.13 -1.52
CA ASN A 48 -15.23 11.57 -0.37
C ASN A 48 -16.70 11.76 -0.76
N LYS A 49 -16.98 12.44 -1.89
CA LYS A 49 -18.35 12.65 -2.40
C LYS A 49 -19.12 11.35 -2.67
N ARG A 50 -18.42 10.21 -2.78
CA ARG A 50 -18.97 8.89 -3.09
C ARG A 50 -18.74 7.87 -1.97
N ASN A 51 -18.32 8.34 -0.79
CA ASN A 51 -18.01 7.50 0.37
C ASN A 51 -17.06 6.33 0.02
N MET A 52 -16.04 6.61 -0.79
CA MET A 52 -15.04 5.63 -1.21
C MET A 52 -13.76 5.83 -0.42
N PHE A 53 -13.07 4.75 -0.07
CA PHE A 53 -11.73 4.88 0.49
C PHE A 53 -10.73 5.33 -0.59
N PHE A 54 -9.70 6.08 -0.22
CA PHE A 54 -8.74 6.63 -1.18
C PHE A 54 -7.31 6.28 -0.80
N ILE A 55 -6.67 5.40 -1.56
CA ILE A 55 -5.28 4.96 -1.32
C ILE A 55 -4.35 5.70 -2.28
N ILE A 56 -3.27 6.24 -1.73
CA ILE A 56 -2.19 6.87 -2.49
C ILE A 56 -0.93 6.02 -2.33
N SER A 57 -0.24 5.82 -3.44
CA SER A 57 1.12 5.26 -3.49
C SER A 57 1.98 6.14 -4.37
N SER A 58 3.22 6.45 -3.99
CA SER A 58 4.17 6.99 -4.95
C SER A 58 4.52 5.95 -6.01
N VAL A 59 5.02 6.41 -7.15
CA VAL A 59 5.56 5.51 -8.16
C VAL A 59 6.71 4.67 -7.61
N ILE A 60 6.66 3.37 -7.91
CA ILE A 60 7.76 2.45 -7.68
C ILE A 60 8.32 2.05 -9.04
N ILE A 61 9.63 2.25 -9.22
CA ILE A 61 10.34 1.85 -10.43
C ILE A 61 10.80 0.41 -10.26
N ALA A 62 10.22 -0.51 -11.03
CA ALA A 62 10.48 -1.94 -10.92
C ALA A 62 10.57 -2.61 -12.29
N GLN A 63 11.48 -3.58 -12.41
CA GLN A 63 11.72 -4.30 -13.65
C GLN A 63 10.56 -5.22 -14.02
N LYS A 64 10.13 -6.11 -13.11
CA LYS A 64 9.15 -7.15 -13.44
C LYS A 64 7.71 -6.69 -13.29
N ARG A 65 7.35 -6.13 -12.14
CA ARG A 65 5.95 -5.80 -11.79
C ARG A 65 5.36 -4.70 -12.65
N PHE A 66 6.05 -3.57 -12.69
CA PHE A 66 5.57 -2.35 -13.35
C PHE A 66 6.20 -2.16 -14.73
N ARG A 67 7.33 -2.83 -15.01
CA ARG A 67 8.04 -2.79 -16.32
C ARG A 67 8.29 -1.36 -16.78
N ASN A 68 8.62 -0.48 -15.84
CA ASN A 68 8.58 0.97 -16.02
C ASN A 68 9.95 1.66 -15.94
N ILE A 69 11.05 0.89 -15.88
CA ILE A 69 12.42 1.43 -15.81
C ILE A 69 12.70 2.43 -16.93
N ARG A 70 12.25 2.14 -18.16
CA ARG A 70 12.45 3.02 -19.32
C ARG A 70 11.76 4.38 -19.23
N TRP A 71 10.82 4.55 -18.31
CA TRP A 71 10.08 5.80 -18.11
C TRP A 71 10.42 6.48 -16.78
N LYS A 72 11.49 6.02 -16.10
CA LYS A 72 11.89 6.50 -14.78
C LYS A 72 11.90 8.03 -14.69
N ASP A 73 12.59 8.69 -15.60
CA ASP A 73 12.78 10.15 -15.57
C ASP A 73 11.48 10.94 -15.76
N ARG A 74 10.49 10.34 -16.44
CA ARG A 74 9.16 10.93 -16.60
C ARG A 74 8.26 10.69 -15.40
N LEU A 75 8.32 9.50 -14.80
CA LEU A 75 7.38 9.08 -13.76
C LEU A 75 7.79 9.57 -12.37
N MET A 76 9.10 9.67 -12.12
CA MET A 76 9.62 10.01 -10.80
C MET A 76 9.15 11.39 -10.34
N LEU A 77 8.82 11.47 -9.05
CA LEU A 77 8.51 12.71 -8.38
C LEU A 77 9.77 13.57 -8.27
N LYS A 78 9.60 14.87 -8.48
CA LYS A 78 10.61 15.91 -8.30
C LYS A 78 10.40 16.62 -6.96
N GLU A 79 11.36 17.45 -6.56
CA GLU A 79 11.26 18.21 -5.30
C GLU A 79 10.03 19.13 -5.26
N GLU A 80 9.66 19.72 -6.41
CA GLU A 80 8.44 20.53 -6.53
C GLU A 80 7.16 19.71 -6.28
N ASP A 81 7.13 18.44 -6.70
CA ASP A 81 6.00 17.54 -6.45
C ASP A 81 5.91 17.17 -4.97
N MET A 82 7.05 17.04 -4.29
CA MET A 82 7.11 16.74 -2.86
C MET A 82 6.44 17.83 -2.02
N GLU A 83 6.52 19.09 -2.45
CA GLU A 83 5.84 20.19 -1.76
C GLU A 83 4.31 20.07 -1.85
N VAL A 84 3.80 19.66 -3.01
CA VAL A 84 2.37 19.38 -3.19
C VAL A 84 1.94 18.22 -2.29
N ILE A 85 2.74 17.15 -2.22
CA ILE A 85 2.48 16.00 -1.34
C ILE A 85 2.49 16.43 0.13
N ARG A 86 3.46 17.23 0.59
CA ARG A 86 3.51 17.75 1.97
C ARG A 86 2.24 18.52 2.32
N LYS A 87 1.81 19.44 1.46
CA LYS A 87 0.57 20.20 1.66
C LYS A 87 -0.66 19.30 1.67
N PHE A 88 -0.71 18.29 0.81
CA PHE A 88 -1.81 17.34 0.77
C PHE A 88 -1.92 16.57 2.09
N TYR A 89 -0.82 16.00 2.60
CA TYR A 89 -0.78 15.21 3.84
C TYR A 89 -0.95 16.03 5.13
N GLN A 90 -0.81 17.35 5.08
CA GLN A 90 -1.20 18.26 6.18
C GLN A 90 -2.73 18.34 6.39
N ASN A 91 -3.54 17.69 5.54
CA ASN A 91 -4.97 17.60 5.75
C ASN A 91 -5.31 16.73 6.99
N LYS A 92 -6.06 17.30 7.93
CA LYS A 92 -6.51 16.65 9.18
C LYS A 92 -7.16 15.29 8.98
N ALA A 93 -7.84 15.05 7.86
CA ALA A 93 -8.47 13.75 7.59
C ALA A 93 -7.44 12.58 7.52
N MET A 94 -6.19 12.86 7.15
CA MET A 94 -5.13 11.86 7.05
C MET A 94 -4.29 11.73 8.33
N GLU A 95 -4.40 12.65 9.28
CA GLU A 95 -3.71 12.58 10.59
C GLU A 95 -4.19 11.37 11.40
N PHE A 96 -5.42 10.91 11.15
CA PHE A 96 -6.09 9.80 11.84
C PHE A 96 -5.77 8.42 11.25
N ASP A 97 -4.66 8.28 10.51
CA ASP A 97 -4.30 7.01 9.89
C ASP A 97 -2.80 6.73 9.98
N PHE A 98 -2.47 5.74 10.80
CA PHE A 98 -1.10 5.28 10.98
C PHE A 98 -0.43 4.87 9.66
N TYR A 99 -1.20 4.26 8.74
CA TYR A 99 -0.68 3.83 7.45
C TYR A 99 -0.32 5.03 6.56
N TYR A 100 -1.19 6.04 6.46
CA TYR A 100 -0.89 7.25 5.68
C TYR A 100 0.31 8.01 6.26
N ARG A 101 0.41 8.09 7.59
CA ARG A 101 1.57 8.70 8.26
C ARG A 101 2.88 8.00 7.89
N LYS A 102 2.93 6.67 7.98
CA LYS A 102 4.13 5.89 7.61
C LYS A 102 4.53 6.06 6.16
N ILE A 103 3.56 6.09 5.24
CA ILE A 103 3.81 6.35 3.82
C ILE A 103 4.35 7.76 3.62
N PHE A 104 3.72 8.76 4.23
CA PHE A 104 4.16 10.14 4.17
C PHE A 104 5.58 10.32 4.68
N ASP A 105 5.87 9.84 5.89
CA ASP A 105 7.21 9.91 6.49
C ASP A 105 8.25 9.23 5.60
N SER A 106 7.88 8.11 4.95
CA SER A 106 8.77 7.41 4.03
C SER A 106 9.04 8.17 2.74
N MET A 107 8.02 8.83 2.19
CA MET A 107 8.15 9.67 1.00
C MET A 107 8.99 10.91 1.29
N VAL A 108 8.76 11.57 2.43
CA VAL A 108 9.49 12.80 2.80
C VAL A 108 10.95 12.53 3.10
N SER A 109 11.26 11.45 3.83
CA SER A 109 12.65 11.14 4.16
C SER A 109 13.40 10.41 3.05
N GLY A 110 12.69 9.93 2.01
CA GLY A 110 13.24 9.04 0.99
C GLY A 110 13.64 7.66 1.51
N GLU A 111 13.19 7.28 2.71
CA GLU A 111 13.55 6.02 3.37
C GLU A 111 12.31 5.38 4.00
N LYS A 112 12.18 4.06 3.83
CA LYS A 112 11.11 3.26 4.42
C LYS A 112 11.07 3.41 5.95
N LYS A 113 9.91 3.76 6.51
CA LYS A 113 9.66 3.95 7.96
C LYS A 113 8.92 2.81 8.65
N TRP A 114 8.91 1.61 8.06
CA TRP A 114 8.16 0.45 8.55
C TRP A 114 8.93 -0.86 8.33
N ILE A 115 8.60 -1.90 9.10
CA ILE A 115 9.23 -3.22 9.09
C ILE A 115 8.63 -4.09 7.99
N CYS A 116 9.46 -4.64 7.10
CA CYS A 116 8.93 -5.48 6.04
C CYS A 116 8.63 -6.90 6.55
N THR A 117 7.39 -7.37 6.34
CA THR A 117 6.92 -8.68 6.80
C THR A 117 6.72 -9.71 5.68
N ALA A 118 7.31 -9.45 4.51
CA ALA A 118 7.26 -10.39 3.38
C ALA A 118 7.90 -11.74 3.75
N LEU A 119 7.24 -12.84 3.36
CA LEU A 119 7.53 -14.23 3.75
C LEU A 119 7.38 -14.56 5.24
N TYR A 120 6.77 -13.65 6.00
CA TYR A 120 6.27 -13.90 7.35
C TYR A 120 4.74 -13.86 7.36
N ASN A 121 4.16 -12.70 7.02
CA ASN A 121 2.70 -12.49 7.12
C ASN A 121 2.02 -12.45 5.75
N TYR A 122 2.80 -12.35 4.67
CA TYR A 122 2.28 -12.36 3.31
C TYR A 122 3.34 -12.86 2.33
N LEU A 123 2.87 -13.30 1.17
CA LEU A 123 3.69 -13.69 0.02
C LEU A 123 2.94 -13.31 -1.26
N PHE A 124 3.62 -13.38 -2.39
CA PHE A 124 3.02 -13.15 -3.71
C PHE A 124 3.15 -14.41 -4.56
N ILE A 125 2.04 -14.88 -5.13
CA ILE A 125 2.03 -15.99 -6.09
C ILE A 125 1.72 -15.39 -7.46
N ASP A 126 2.61 -15.57 -8.41
CA ASP A 126 2.43 -15.09 -9.78
C ASP A 126 1.66 -16.12 -10.62
N TYR A 127 1.18 -15.74 -11.80
CA TYR A 127 0.35 -16.60 -12.65
C TYR A 127 1.06 -17.89 -13.09
N ASP A 128 2.40 -17.89 -13.08
CA ASP A 128 3.26 -19.02 -13.43
C ASP A 128 3.55 -19.93 -12.22
N ARG A 129 2.79 -19.79 -11.13
CA ARG A 129 2.90 -20.60 -9.90
C ARG A 129 4.17 -20.35 -9.09
N LYS A 130 5.00 -19.39 -9.48
CA LYS A 130 6.17 -18.98 -8.68
C LYS A 130 5.75 -18.14 -7.50
N VAL A 131 6.42 -18.38 -6.38
CA VAL A 131 6.22 -17.69 -5.11
C VAL A 131 7.32 -16.67 -4.93
N TYR A 132 6.96 -15.45 -4.55
CA TYR A 132 7.84 -14.31 -4.33
C TYR A 132 7.57 -13.68 -2.95
N PRO A 133 8.55 -12.98 -2.34
CA PRO A 133 8.33 -12.30 -1.08
C PRO A 133 7.28 -11.19 -1.21
N CYS A 134 7.28 -10.47 -2.32
CA CYS A 134 6.31 -9.41 -2.60
C CYS A 134 6.20 -9.23 -4.13
N PRO A 135 5.19 -8.50 -4.64
CA PRO A 135 5.02 -8.34 -6.09
C PRO A 135 6.15 -7.56 -6.77
N ILE A 136 6.99 -6.83 -6.01
CA ILE A 136 8.05 -5.95 -6.53
C ILE A 136 9.40 -6.66 -6.64
N GLN A 137 9.65 -7.66 -5.78
CA GLN A 137 10.92 -8.37 -5.71
C GLN A 137 10.98 -9.54 -6.69
N ASP A 138 12.12 -9.68 -7.35
CA ASP A 138 12.33 -10.67 -8.42
C ASP A 138 12.96 -11.98 -7.91
N ASP A 139 13.36 -12.02 -6.64
CA ASP A 139 13.90 -13.21 -5.99
C ASP A 139 12.79 -14.25 -5.73
N CYS A 140 12.64 -15.19 -6.67
CA CYS A 140 11.71 -16.31 -6.56
C CYS A 140 12.08 -17.20 -5.37
N VAL A 141 11.12 -17.47 -4.50
CA VAL A 141 11.25 -18.28 -3.27
C VAL A 141 11.05 -19.76 -3.56
N GLY A 142 10.13 -20.09 -4.48
CA GLY A 142 9.81 -21.46 -4.85
C GLY A 142 8.76 -21.53 -5.95
N ASP A 143 8.38 -22.76 -6.32
CA ASP A 143 7.42 -23.04 -7.40
C ASP A 143 6.41 -24.08 -6.92
N LEU A 144 5.13 -23.72 -7.03
CA LEU A 144 3.99 -24.54 -6.61
C LEU A 144 3.67 -25.71 -7.54
N THR A 145 4.37 -25.84 -8.67
CA THR A 145 4.21 -26.98 -9.59
C THR A 145 4.62 -28.29 -8.93
N ASN A 146 5.68 -28.26 -8.11
CA ASN A 146 6.28 -29.45 -7.52
C ASN A 146 6.36 -29.41 -5.99
N ASN A 147 6.04 -28.29 -5.35
CA ASN A 147 6.15 -28.10 -3.91
C ASN A 147 4.87 -27.49 -3.35
N SER A 148 4.52 -27.86 -2.12
CA SER A 148 3.51 -27.17 -1.33
C SER A 148 4.00 -25.81 -0.84
N ILE A 149 3.07 -24.92 -0.46
CA ILE A 149 3.41 -23.64 0.20
C ILE A 149 4.26 -23.87 1.46
N SER A 150 3.94 -24.89 2.26
CA SER A 150 4.67 -25.18 3.50
C SER A 150 6.13 -25.54 3.22
N GLU A 151 6.38 -26.39 2.23
CA GLU A 151 7.76 -26.76 1.83
C GLU A 151 8.53 -25.54 1.33
N ILE A 152 7.89 -24.69 0.50
CA ILE A 152 8.51 -23.46 0.00
C ILE A 152 8.88 -22.53 1.17
N LEU A 153 7.95 -22.28 2.10
CA LEU A 153 8.15 -21.35 3.22
C LEU A 153 9.15 -21.84 4.27
N ASN A 154 9.31 -23.16 4.40
CA ASN A 154 10.28 -23.78 5.31
C ASN A 154 11.63 -24.10 4.65
N SER A 155 11.79 -23.81 3.35
CA SER A 155 13.03 -24.05 2.63
C SER A 155 14.18 -23.16 3.10
N GLN A 156 15.41 -23.64 2.92
CA GLN A 156 16.63 -22.86 3.12
C GLN A 156 16.62 -21.55 2.29
N LYS A 157 16.09 -21.62 1.06
CA LYS A 157 15.96 -20.46 0.18
C LYS A 157 15.05 -19.38 0.76
N ALA A 158 13.90 -19.76 1.34
CA ALA A 158 13.03 -18.82 2.03
C ALA A 158 13.72 -18.20 3.26
N ALA A 159 14.48 -18.98 4.02
CA ALA A 159 15.27 -18.47 5.15
C ALA A 159 16.32 -17.43 4.70
N GLU A 160 17.00 -17.65 3.58
CA GLU A 160 17.97 -16.71 3.01
C GLU A 160 17.32 -15.43 2.49
N ILE A 161 16.18 -15.55 1.80
CA ILE A 161 15.44 -14.38 1.29
C ILE A 161 14.89 -13.55 2.47
N ARG A 162 14.39 -14.18 3.54
CA ARG A 162 13.92 -13.48 4.75
C ARG A 162 14.98 -12.58 5.37
N LYS A 163 16.26 -12.98 5.36
CA LYS A 163 17.37 -12.13 5.85
C LYS A 163 17.58 -10.85 5.02
N LYS A 164 17.15 -10.85 3.76
CA LYS A 164 17.30 -9.73 2.81
C LYS A 164 16.05 -8.87 2.68
N VAL A 165 14.87 -9.42 2.96
CA VAL A 165 13.59 -8.71 2.93
C VAL A 165 13.68 -7.43 3.75
N GLY A 166 13.19 -6.33 3.20
CA GLY A 166 13.29 -5.00 3.82
C GLY A 166 14.63 -4.29 3.60
N ASN A 167 15.68 -5.00 3.18
CA ASN A 167 17.05 -4.47 3.01
C ASN A 167 17.51 -4.38 1.54
N TYR A 168 16.81 -5.03 0.61
CA TYR A 168 17.06 -4.85 -0.83
C TYR A 168 17.01 -3.36 -1.22
N PRO A 169 17.76 -2.94 -2.26
CA PRO A 169 17.77 -1.54 -2.69
C PRO A 169 16.37 -0.93 -2.88
N ILE A 170 15.47 -1.63 -3.58
CA ILE A 170 14.08 -1.18 -3.79
C ILE A 170 13.23 -1.21 -2.52
N CYS A 171 13.56 -2.06 -1.53
CA CYS A 171 12.85 -2.09 -0.26
C CYS A 171 13.11 -0.85 0.60
N ARG A 172 14.28 -0.22 0.45
CA ARG A 172 14.66 0.96 1.25
C ARG A 172 13.79 2.18 0.94
N GLN A 173 13.11 2.20 -0.21
CA GLN A 173 12.24 3.29 -0.65
C GLN A 173 10.79 2.82 -0.85
N CYS A 174 10.44 1.65 -0.30
CA CYS A 174 9.13 1.04 -0.57
C CYS A 174 8.00 1.82 0.12
N THR A 175 7.06 2.26 -0.71
CA THR A 175 5.82 2.94 -0.34
C THR A 175 4.59 2.12 -0.73
N GLU A 176 4.73 0.81 -0.98
CA GLU A 176 3.60 -0.03 -1.40
C GLU A 176 2.56 -0.11 -0.25
N PRO A 177 1.32 0.35 -0.48
CA PRO A 177 0.32 0.44 0.57
C PRO A 177 0.02 -0.87 1.30
N GLY A 178 -0.12 -1.95 0.53
CA GLY A 178 -0.46 -3.26 1.09
C GLY A 178 0.61 -3.74 2.07
N THR A 179 1.88 -3.50 1.75
CA THR A 179 2.97 -4.01 2.57
C THR A 179 3.09 -3.27 3.90
N VAL A 180 2.80 -1.97 3.93
CA VAL A 180 2.69 -1.21 5.20
C VAL A 180 1.55 -1.76 6.03
N ARG A 181 0.38 -2.01 5.44
CA ARG A 181 -0.77 -2.57 6.18
C ARG A 181 -0.44 -3.93 6.81
N TYR A 182 0.22 -4.83 6.07
CA TYR A 182 0.63 -6.13 6.61
C TYR A 182 1.68 -6.04 7.74
N SER A 183 2.39 -4.92 7.85
CA SER A 183 3.36 -4.72 8.92
C SER A 183 2.80 -4.04 10.15
N GLN A 184 1.65 -3.35 10.05
CA GLN A 184 1.14 -2.50 11.14
C GLN A 184 1.05 -3.23 12.48
N ILE A 185 0.65 -4.50 12.46
CA ILE A 185 0.53 -5.33 13.66
C ILE A 185 1.89 -5.61 14.35
N LEU A 186 3.00 -5.50 13.62
CA LEU A 186 4.36 -5.71 14.13
C LEU A 186 5.10 -4.40 14.42
N GLU A 187 4.49 -3.24 14.14
CA GLU A 187 5.11 -1.94 14.43
C GLU A 187 5.12 -1.63 15.93
N GLY A 188 4.38 -2.39 16.75
CA GLY A 188 4.44 -2.37 18.21
C GLY A 188 4.42 -0.97 18.81
N GLU A 189 5.59 -0.52 19.30
CA GLU A 189 5.82 0.81 19.88
C GLU A 189 5.39 1.94 18.94
N GLY A 190 5.71 1.88 17.65
CA GLY A 190 5.33 2.92 16.70
C GLY A 190 3.81 3.06 16.55
N PHE A 191 3.08 1.96 16.66
CA PHE A 191 1.61 1.98 16.67
C PHE A 191 1.07 2.53 18.00
N LEU A 192 1.66 2.12 19.13
CA LEU A 192 1.28 2.64 20.45
C LEU A 192 1.52 4.16 20.56
N ASP A 193 2.66 4.66 20.08
CA ASP A 193 2.99 6.08 20.06
C ASP A 193 2.03 6.87 19.17
N PHE A 194 1.62 6.30 18.03
CA PHE A 194 0.57 6.87 17.20
C PHE A 194 -0.72 7.04 18.00
N ILE A 195 -1.23 5.96 18.62
CA ILE A 195 -2.46 6.00 19.42
C ILE A 195 -2.36 6.99 20.58
N ARG A 196 -1.22 7.04 21.28
CA ARG A 196 -0.98 8.01 22.37
C ARG A 196 -1.02 9.46 21.90
N THR A 197 -0.51 9.72 20.70
CA THR A 197 -0.45 11.08 20.14
C THR A 197 -1.79 11.49 19.54
N SER A 198 -2.50 10.55 18.90
CA SER A 198 -3.74 10.84 18.17
C SER A 198 -4.99 10.75 19.03
N GLY A 199 -4.96 10.11 20.20
CA GLY A 199 -6.12 9.93 21.08
C GLY A 199 -6.86 8.59 20.90
N PRO A 200 -7.67 8.18 21.89
CA PRO A 200 -8.33 6.86 21.93
C PRO A 200 -9.40 6.65 20.84
N GLU A 201 -10.06 7.70 20.35
CA GLU A 201 -11.01 7.64 19.24
C GLU A 201 -10.36 7.09 17.95
N ASN A 202 -9.07 7.35 17.78
CA ASN A 202 -8.31 6.85 16.64
C ASN A 202 -7.98 5.36 16.73
N LEU A 203 -8.00 4.79 17.94
CA LEU A 203 -7.92 3.34 18.12
C LEU A 203 -9.17 2.68 17.52
N GLN A 204 -10.36 3.20 17.83
CA GLN A 204 -11.62 2.64 17.31
C GLN A 204 -11.64 2.68 15.78
N GLU A 205 -11.29 3.84 15.22
CA GLU A 205 -11.25 4.04 13.78
C GLU A 205 -10.20 3.15 13.11
N THR A 206 -8.96 3.14 13.61
CA THR A 206 -7.85 2.42 12.97
C THR A 206 -7.97 0.90 13.15
N VAL A 207 -8.30 0.42 14.35
CA VAL A 207 -8.34 -1.01 14.67
C VAL A 207 -9.61 -1.66 14.13
N PHE A 208 -10.77 -1.08 14.41
CA PHE A 208 -12.05 -1.72 14.10
C PHE A 208 -12.60 -1.26 12.76
N ASN A 209 -12.81 0.05 12.56
CA ASN A 209 -13.50 0.54 11.37
C ASN A 209 -12.68 0.35 10.09
N LYS A 210 -11.37 0.58 10.15
CA LYS A 210 -10.43 0.35 9.02
C LYS A 210 -9.95 -1.09 8.89
N GLY A 211 -10.39 -1.97 9.79
CA GLY A 211 -10.23 -3.41 9.65
C GLY A 211 -8.87 -3.99 10.06
N LEU A 212 -8.02 -3.26 10.78
CA LEU A 212 -6.74 -3.81 11.26
C LEU A 212 -6.93 -5.02 12.19
N HIS A 213 -8.02 -5.08 12.95
CA HIS A 213 -8.41 -6.27 13.74
C HIS A 213 -8.50 -7.55 12.91
N LYS A 214 -8.83 -7.47 11.62
CA LYS A 214 -8.86 -8.62 10.71
C LYS A 214 -7.48 -9.21 10.44
N LEU A 215 -6.42 -8.45 10.72
CA LEU A 215 -5.03 -8.88 10.62
C LEU A 215 -4.47 -9.36 11.99
N LEU A 216 -5.21 -9.16 13.08
CA LEU A 216 -4.82 -9.57 14.44
C LEU A 216 -5.37 -10.97 14.82
N LEU A 217 -6.37 -11.47 14.08
CA LEU A 217 -6.89 -12.83 14.22
C LEU A 217 -6.00 -13.78 13.42
N ILE A 218 -4.82 -14.09 13.97
CA ILE A 218 -3.98 -15.23 13.57
C ILE A 218 -4.08 -16.29 14.64
#